data_AF-F9SY06-F1
#
_entry.id   AF-F9SY06-F1
#
_cell.length_a   1.000
_cell.length_b   1.000
_cell.length_c   1.000
_cell.angle_alpha   90.00
_cell.angle_beta   90.00
_cell.angle_gamma   90.00
#
_symmetry.space_group_name_H-M   'P 1'
#
loop_
_entity.id
_entity.type
_entity.pdbx_description
1 polymer ?
#
loop_
_entity_poly.entity_id
_entity_poly.type
_entity_poly.pdbx_seq_one_letter_code
_entity_poly.pdbx_strand_id
1 'polypeptide(L)'
;MSYKIEDWRNRYSERSDLSTGLVHLTRATDNASVAALMFKILTEQSLKGSSTEQGFIVGKDTAVCFQDAPLSSVCQNTWFEQKLRASGHTKKTRYHPCGFMFPKQKVYTSGGRPVIYDKTAEAKKYLPKSEWWRIVNFDLSNPNFIIDWTH
;
A
#
# COMPACT_ATOMS: atom_id res chain seq x y z
N MET A 1 20.53 -0.89 19.01
CA MET A 1 19.63 -0.69 20.17
C MET A 1 18.23 -1.15 19.78
N SER A 2 17.52 -1.88 20.65
CA SER A 2 16.17 -2.41 20.40
C SER A 2 15.18 -1.94 21.47
N TYR A 3 13.91 -1.84 21.12
CA TYR A 3 12.82 -1.47 22.03
C TYR A 3 11.98 -2.70 22.42
N LYS A 4 11.38 -2.69 23.61
CA LYS A 4 10.23 -3.57 23.89
C LYS A 4 9.01 -3.09 23.09
N ILE A 5 8.03 -3.97 22.88
CA ILE A 5 6.86 -3.64 22.07
C ILE A 5 6.06 -2.44 22.63
N GLU A 6 6.01 -2.29 23.95
CA GLU A 6 5.35 -1.18 24.63
C GLU A 6 6.10 0.14 24.42
N ASP A 7 7.42 0.15 24.65
CA ASP A 7 8.25 1.34 24.42
C ASP A 7 8.19 1.80 22.95
N TRP A 8 8.20 0.84 22.02
CA TRP A 8 8.06 1.13 20.60
C TRP A 8 6.71 1.73 20.26
N ARG A 9 5.61 1.20 20.82
CA ARG A 9 4.26 1.75 20.62
C ARG A 9 4.12 3.15 21.22
N ASN A 10 4.61 3.36 22.44
CA ASN A 10 4.59 4.66 23.09
C ASN A 10 5.39 5.68 22.28
N ARG A 11 6.56 5.31 21.77
CA ARG A 11 7.32 6.20 20.88
C ARG A 11 6.53 6.61 19.63
N TYR A 12 5.79 5.68 19.05
CA TYR A 12 4.98 5.97 17.86
C TYR A 12 3.70 6.75 18.18
N SER A 13 3.13 6.67 19.39
CA SER A 13 1.99 7.52 19.77
C SER A 13 2.37 9.00 19.88
N GLU A 14 3.64 9.29 20.17
CA GLU A 14 4.18 10.67 20.18
C GLU A 14 4.50 11.21 18.77
N ARG A 15 4.19 10.46 17.71
CA ARG A 15 4.50 10.80 16.32
C ARG A 15 3.22 10.84 15.49
N SER A 16 2.93 12.00 14.92
CA SER A 16 1.78 12.17 14.03
C SER A 16 2.04 11.72 12.59
N ASP A 17 3.31 11.53 12.21
CA ASP A 17 3.76 11.19 10.87
C ASP A 17 4.04 9.70 10.67
N LEU A 18 4.00 8.89 11.75
CA LEU A 18 4.31 7.46 11.71
C LEU A 18 3.19 6.63 12.36
N SER A 19 3.07 5.37 11.95
CA SER A 19 2.10 4.42 12.50
C SER A 19 2.76 3.10 12.88
N THR A 20 2.18 2.40 13.87
CA THR A 20 2.51 0.99 14.15
C THR A 20 1.69 0.00 13.32
N GLY A 21 0.69 0.51 12.60
CA GLY A 21 -0.16 -0.23 11.67
C GLY A 21 0.22 0.02 10.21
N LEU A 22 -0.18 -0.92 9.36
CA LEU A 22 -0.10 -0.86 7.91
C LEU A 22 -1.52 -0.98 7.34
N VAL A 23 -1.88 -0.12 6.39
CA VAL A 23 -3.24 -0.08 5.83
C VAL A 23 -3.26 -0.73 4.45
N HIS A 24 -4.17 -1.67 4.23
CA HIS A 24 -4.51 -2.19 2.90
C HIS A 24 -5.90 -1.69 2.52
N LEU A 25 -5.96 -0.76 1.56
CA LEU A 25 -7.23 -0.35 0.96
C LEU A 25 -7.68 -1.38 -0.06
N THR A 26 -8.97 -1.73 -0.01
CA THR A 26 -9.60 -2.65 -0.94
C THR A 26 -10.54 -1.90 -1.89
N ARG A 27 -10.92 -2.55 -2.98
CA ARG A 27 -11.81 -1.98 -3.99
C ARG A 27 -12.74 -3.05 -4.50
N ALA A 28 -14.04 -2.75 -4.50
CA ALA A 28 -15.03 -3.59 -5.15
C ALA A 28 -14.84 -3.53 -6.67
N THR A 29 -14.84 -4.69 -7.31
CA THR A 29 -15.03 -4.81 -8.76
C THR A 29 -16.52 -4.66 -9.07
N ASP A 30 -16.82 -4.25 -10.30
CA ASP A 30 -18.17 -3.87 -10.72
C ASP A 30 -19.22 -4.95 -10.35
N ASN A 31 -20.36 -4.50 -9.82
CA ASN A 31 -21.53 -5.23 -9.29
C ASN A 31 -21.56 -5.64 -7.81
N ALA A 32 -20.47 -5.54 -7.03
CA ALA A 32 -20.50 -5.82 -5.59
C ALA A 32 -20.49 -4.54 -4.73
N SER A 33 -21.25 -4.52 -3.64
CA SER A 33 -21.15 -3.44 -2.65
C SER A 33 -19.84 -3.54 -1.86
N VAL A 34 -19.33 -2.41 -1.38
CA VAL A 34 -18.14 -2.39 -0.50
C VAL A 34 -18.36 -3.27 0.73
N ALA A 35 -19.55 -3.23 1.33
CA ALA A 35 -19.88 -4.07 2.47
C ALA A 35 -19.77 -5.56 2.14
N ALA A 36 -20.32 -6.01 1.01
CA ALA A 36 -20.25 -7.41 0.58
C ALA A 36 -18.80 -7.87 0.38
N LEU A 37 -17.95 -7.03 -0.22
CA LEU A 37 -16.52 -7.33 -0.36
C LEU A 37 -15.81 -7.44 1.01
N MET A 38 -16.07 -6.50 1.91
CA MET A 38 -15.47 -6.51 3.25
C MET A 38 -15.88 -7.76 4.02
N PHE A 39 -17.16 -8.13 4.00
CA PHE A 39 -17.63 -9.37 4.62
C PHE A 39 -17.01 -10.60 3.98
N LYS A 40 -16.88 -10.63 2.65
CA LYS A 40 -16.19 -11.73 1.96
C LYS A 40 -14.76 -11.89 2.45
N ILE A 41 -13.98 -10.82 2.53
CA ILE A 41 -12.59 -10.86 3.01
C ILE A 41 -12.53 -11.34 4.48
N LEU A 42 -13.45 -10.87 5.32
CA LEU A 42 -13.52 -11.31 6.72
C LEU A 42 -13.88 -12.80 6.85
N THR A 43 -14.81 -13.29 6.03
CA THR A 43 -15.23 -14.70 6.00
C THR A 43 -14.15 -15.61 5.43
N GLU A 44 -13.52 -15.22 4.31
CA GLU A 44 -12.44 -15.99 3.68
C GLU A 44 -11.10 -15.85 4.41
N GLN A 45 -10.97 -14.84 5.28
CA GLN A 45 -9.75 -14.49 6.01
C GLN A 45 -8.52 -14.32 5.10
N SER A 46 -8.75 -13.84 3.88
CA SER A 46 -7.72 -13.81 2.83
C SER A 46 -7.73 -12.50 2.04
N LEU A 47 -6.54 -11.98 1.76
CA LEU A 47 -6.31 -10.87 0.85
C LEU A 47 -5.71 -11.40 -0.44
N LYS A 48 -6.27 -11.01 -1.59
CA LYS A 48 -5.75 -11.41 -2.90
C LYS A 48 -4.67 -10.42 -3.35
N GLY A 49 -3.48 -10.95 -3.62
CA GLY A 49 -2.38 -10.15 -4.17
C GLY A 49 -2.61 -9.77 -5.62
N SER A 50 -2.07 -8.62 -6.01
CA SER A 50 -1.97 -8.20 -7.42
C SER A 50 -0.84 -8.94 -8.12
N SER A 51 -0.90 -9.04 -9.44
CA SER A 51 0.17 -9.58 -10.29
C SER A 51 0.77 -8.48 -11.19
N THR A 52 1.75 -8.86 -12.03
CA THR A 52 2.29 -7.98 -13.08
C THR A 52 1.25 -7.66 -14.15
N GLU A 53 0.36 -8.59 -14.49
CA GLU A 53 -0.67 -8.37 -15.53
C GLU A 53 -1.81 -7.49 -15.05
N GLN A 54 -2.18 -7.59 -13.77
CA GLN A 54 -3.34 -6.91 -13.20
C GLN A 54 -2.99 -5.65 -12.40
N GLY A 55 -1.70 -5.43 -12.13
CA GLY A 55 -1.25 -4.36 -11.24
C GLY A 55 0.17 -3.88 -11.51
N PHE A 56 0.80 -3.38 -10.45
CA PHE A 56 2.14 -2.76 -10.51
C PHE A 56 3.22 -3.64 -9.88
N ILE A 57 2.91 -4.91 -9.61
CA ILE A 57 3.90 -5.85 -9.06
C ILE A 57 4.92 -6.15 -10.14
N VAL A 58 6.19 -6.25 -9.74
CA VAL A 58 7.29 -6.58 -10.65
C VAL A 58 7.74 -8.02 -10.39
N GLY A 59 7.74 -8.84 -11.44
CA GLY A 59 8.20 -10.22 -11.36
C GLY A 59 7.06 -11.22 -11.51
N LYS A 60 7.31 -12.47 -11.10
CA LYS A 60 6.35 -13.58 -11.28
C LYS A 60 5.42 -13.78 -10.08
N ASP A 61 5.84 -13.32 -8.91
CA ASP A 61 5.12 -13.54 -7.67
C ASP A 61 4.03 -12.47 -7.50
N THR A 62 2.91 -12.84 -6.88
CA THR A 62 1.87 -11.86 -6.50
C THR A 62 2.19 -11.24 -5.16
N ALA A 63 1.70 -10.01 -4.92
CA ALA A 63 1.88 -9.34 -3.64
C ALA A 63 0.66 -8.51 -3.23
N VAL A 64 0.46 -8.43 -1.91
CA VAL A 64 -0.50 -7.51 -1.29
C VAL A 64 0.30 -6.30 -0.78
N CYS A 65 -0.01 -5.13 -1.32
CA CYS A 65 0.63 -3.89 -0.88
C CYS A 65 -0.08 -3.31 0.34
N PHE A 66 0.70 -2.72 1.24
CA PHE A 66 0.20 -1.96 2.36
C PHE A 66 0.82 -0.56 2.36
N GLN A 67 0.08 0.41 2.86
CA GLN A 67 0.50 1.78 3.05
C GLN A 67 1.08 1.93 4.46
N ASP A 68 2.32 2.38 4.55
CA ASP A 68 2.98 2.67 5.82
C ASP A 68 2.82 4.15 6.18
N ALA A 69 1.59 4.53 6.51
CA ALA A 69 1.23 5.89 6.87
C ALA A 69 0.25 5.90 8.05
N PRO A 70 0.18 6.98 8.83
CA PRO A 70 -0.92 7.24 9.77
C PRO A 70 -2.29 7.10 9.09
N LEU A 71 -3.26 6.53 9.80
CA LEU A 71 -4.61 6.32 9.24
C LEU A 71 -5.25 7.63 8.78
N SER A 72 -5.01 8.73 9.51
CA SER A 72 -5.45 10.07 9.12
C SER A 72 -4.88 10.49 7.76
N SER A 73 -3.59 10.26 7.51
CA SER A 73 -2.92 10.56 6.23
C SER A 73 -3.49 9.71 5.09
N VAL A 74 -3.79 8.43 5.34
CA VAL A 74 -4.46 7.57 4.36
C VAL A 74 -5.86 8.11 4.03
N CYS A 75 -6.63 8.51 5.05
CA CYS A 75 -7.94 9.13 4.85
C CYS A 75 -7.83 10.43 4.03
N GLN A 76 -6.86 11.29 4.32
CA GLN A 76 -6.61 12.52 3.56
C GLN A 76 -6.34 12.24 2.08
N ASN A 77 -5.53 11.23 1.78
CA ASN A 77 -5.27 10.81 0.40
C ASN A 77 -6.56 10.35 -0.31
N THR A 78 -7.35 9.49 0.34
CA THR A 78 -8.63 9.03 -0.25
C THR A 78 -9.66 10.15 -0.42
N TRP A 79 -9.62 11.17 0.43
CA TRP A 79 -10.46 12.37 0.33
C TRP A 79 -10.02 13.25 -0.84
N PHE A 80 -8.70 13.45 -1.01
CA PHE A 80 -8.16 14.18 -2.15
C PHE A 80 -8.54 13.51 -3.49
N GLU A 81 -8.42 12.18 -3.57
CA GLU A 81 -8.86 11.40 -4.74
C GLU A 81 -10.36 11.61 -5.07
N GLN A 82 -11.22 11.76 -4.06
CA GLN A 82 -12.63 12.10 -4.27
C GLN A 82 -12.80 13.50 -4.88
N LYS A 83 -12.03 14.49 -4.41
CA LYS A 83 -12.04 15.85 -4.97
C LYS A 83 -11.58 15.86 -6.43
N LEU A 84 -10.54 15.11 -6.77
CA LEU A 84 -10.05 15.01 -8.15
C LEU A 84 -11.10 14.42 -9.10
N ARG A 85 -11.91 13.46 -8.62
CA ARG A 85 -13.02 12.92 -9.41
C ARG A 85 -14.17 13.93 -9.52
N ALA A 86 -14.52 14.60 -8.43
CA ALA A 86 -15.58 15.61 -8.42
C ALA A 86 -15.25 16.81 -9.33
N SER A 87 -13.98 17.20 -9.42
CA SER A 87 -13.52 18.28 -10.32
C SER A 87 -13.33 17.86 -11.77
N GLY A 88 -13.49 16.57 -12.10
CA GLY A 88 -13.27 16.04 -13.43
C GLY A 88 -11.79 15.90 -13.84
N HIS A 89 -10.84 16.15 -12.93
CA HIS A 89 -9.40 16.01 -13.20
C HIS A 89 -9.01 14.57 -13.56
N THR A 90 -9.68 13.58 -12.97
CA THR A 90 -9.54 12.17 -13.33
C THR A 90 -10.86 11.43 -13.22
N LYS A 91 -11.09 10.47 -14.12
CA LYS A 91 -12.20 9.50 -14.01
C LYS A 91 -11.78 8.19 -13.35
N LYS A 92 -10.48 7.98 -13.10
CA LYS A 92 -9.96 6.74 -12.52
C LYS A 92 -10.17 6.73 -11.01
N THR A 93 -10.67 5.62 -10.47
CA THR A 93 -10.73 5.40 -9.03
C THR A 93 -9.55 4.54 -8.60
N ARG A 94 -8.52 5.18 -8.03
CA ARG A 94 -7.33 4.46 -7.52
C ARG A 94 -7.59 3.81 -6.17
N TYR A 95 -8.22 4.56 -5.26
CA TYR A 95 -8.48 4.14 -3.89
C TYR A 95 -9.95 4.33 -3.53
N HIS A 96 -10.53 3.34 -2.85
CA HIS A 96 -11.75 3.51 -2.07
C HIS A 96 -11.37 3.68 -0.60
N PRO A 97 -12.10 4.51 0.18
CA PRO A 97 -11.86 4.68 1.61
C PRO A 97 -12.40 3.48 2.41
N CYS A 98 -12.04 2.26 2.02
CA CYS A 98 -12.40 1.03 2.70
C CYS A 98 -11.23 0.06 2.67
N GLY A 99 -11.01 -0.67 3.76
CA GLY A 99 -9.85 -1.52 3.89
C GLY A 99 -9.63 -2.02 5.31
N PHE A 100 -8.44 -2.57 5.53
CA PHE A 100 -8.04 -3.20 6.78
C PHE A 100 -6.70 -2.63 7.25
N MET A 101 -6.55 -2.47 8.56
CA MET A 101 -5.29 -2.11 9.19
C MET A 101 -4.72 -3.31 9.94
N PHE A 102 -3.44 -3.57 9.76
CA PHE A 102 -2.72 -4.68 10.39
C PHE A 102 -1.52 -4.18 11.19
N PRO A 103 -1.20 -4.77 12.35
CA PRO A 103 0.04 -4.43 13.07
C PRO A 103 1.28 -4.76 12.23
N LYS A 104 2.22 -3.81 12.11
CA LYS A 104 3.51 -4.01 11.38
C LYS A 104 4.23 -5.27 11.81
N GLN A 105 4.30 -5.52 13.11
CA GLN A 105 4.94 -6.71 13.67
C GLN A 105 4.34 -8.00 13.07
N LYS A 106 3.01 -8.10 13.00
CA LYS A 106 2.34 -9.28 12.44
C LYS A 106 2.64 -9.44 10.95
N VAL A 107 2.56 -8.36 10.18
CA VAL A 107 2.87 -8.39 8.73
C VAL A 107 4.32 -8.83 8.50
N TYR A 108 5.27 -8.30 9.27
CA TYR A 108 6.69 -8.65 9.16
C TYR A 108 6.97 -10.12 9.48
N THR A 109 6.39 -10.63 10.57
CA THR A 109 6.53 -12.05 10.97
C THR A 109 5.87 -13.00 9.98
N SER A 110 4.84 -12.55 9.26
CA SER A 110 4.18 -13.32 8.20
C SER A 110 4.89 -13.25 6.84
N GLY A 111 6.10 -12.66 6.78
CA GLY A 111 6.91 -12.59 5.55
C GLY A 111 6.79 -11.28 4.77
N GLY A 112 5.97 -10.33 5.21
CA GLY A 112 5.90 -9.00 4.60
C GLY A 112 7.23 -8.24 4.73
N ARG A 113 7.62 -7.49 3.70
CA ARG A 113 8.88 -6.74 3.68
C ARG A 113 8.67 -5.31 3.19
N PRO A 114 9.52 -4.35 3.63
CA PRO A 114 9.55 -3.03 3.04
C PRO A 114 9.80 -3.08 1.54
N VAL A 115 9.11 -2.20 0.83
CA VAL A 115 9.30 -1.96 -0.60
C VAL A 115 10.61 -1.21 -0.85
N ILE A 116 11.06 -1.23 -2.10
CA ILE A 116 12.25 -0.53 -2.58
C ILE A 116 11.79 0.44 -3.67
N TYR A 117 11.86 1.73 -3.34
CA TYR A 117 11.55 2.81 -4.27
C TYR A 117 12.78 3.12 -5.12
N ASP A 118 12.72 2.76 -6.39
CA ASP A 118 13.75 3.05 -7.39
C ASP A 118 13.15 2.88 -8.78
N LYS A 119 13.85 3.31 -9.82
CA LYS A 119 13.48 3.01 -11.20
C LYS A 119 13.54 1.50 -11.37
N THR A 120 12.47 0.88 -11.86
CA THR A 120 12.39 -0.58 -12.01
C THR A 120 13.58 -1.16 -12.78
N ALA A 121 14.08 -0.46 -13.80
CA ALA A 121 15.24 -0.88 -14.57
C ALA A 121 16.55 -0.90 -13.77
N GLU A 122 16.75 0.05 -12.85
CA GLU A 122 17.94 0.12 -11.99
C GLU A 122 17.85 -0.90 -10.85
N ALA A 123 16.68 -0.98 -10.20
CA ALA A 123 16.41 -1.93 -9.12
C ALA A 123 16.71 -3.38 -9.52
N LYS A 124 16.31 -3.77 -10.75
CA LYS A 124 16.55 -5.12 -11.27
C LYS A 124 18.02 -5.48 -11.47
N LYS A 125 18.93 -4.49 -11.51
CA LYS A 125 20.38 -4.74 -11.65
C LYS A 125 21.01 -5.23 -10.36
N TYR A 126 20.50 -4.79 -9.20
CA TYR A 126 21.07 -5.13 -7.90
C TYR A 126 20.16 -6.03 -7.05
N LEU A 127 18.87 -6.19 -7.39
CA LEU A 127 17.97 -7.10 -6.70
C LEU A 127 17.90 -8.47 -7.40
N PRO A 128 17.99 -9.58 -6.63
CA PRO A 128 17.73 -10.90 -7.18
C PRO A 128 16.27 -11.02 -7.63
N LYS A 129 16.02 -11.85 -8.65
CA LYS A 129 14.68 -12.02 -9.24
C LYS A 129 13.59 -12.38 -8.24
N SER A 130 13.93 -13.11 -7.18
CA SER A 130 13.03 -13.51 -6.10
C SER A 130 12.54 -12.35 -5.24
N GLU A 131 13.19 -11.18 -5.31
CA GLU A 131 12.86 -9.99 -4.51
C GLU A 131 12.22 -8.89 -5.36
N TRP A 132 12.01 -9.12 -6.66
CA TRP A 132 11.47 -8.11 -7.56
C TRP A 132 10.07 -7.62 -7.16
N TRP A 133 9.27 -8.45 -6.48
CA TRP A 133 7.95 -8.07 -5.98
C TRP A 133 7.97 -6.91 -4.98
N ARG A 134 9.15 -6.57 -4.43
CA ARG A 134 9.36 -5.42 -3.53
C ARG A 134 9.60 -4.11 -4.27
N ILE A 135 9.85 -4.15 -5.57
CA ILE A 135 10.16 -2.95 -6.36
C ILE A 135 8.87 -2.14 -6.53
N VAL A 136 8.93 -0.87 -6.15
CA VAL A 136 7.89 0.12 -6.46
C VAL A 136 8.54 1.19 -7.32
N ASN A 137 8.05 1.34 -8.55
CA ASN A 137 8.66 2.25 -9.51
C ASN A 137 8.61 3.70 -8.99
N PHE A 138 9.75 4.35 -8.95
CA PHE A 138 9.91 5.72 -8.45
C PHE A 138 10.79 6.52 -9.41
N ASP A 139 10.26 7.61 -9.96
CA ASP A 139 10.98 8.45 -10.91
C ASP A 139 10.49 9.91 -10.83
N LEU A 140 11.36 10.77 -10.30
CA LEU A 140 11.14 12.22 -10.20
C LEU A 140 11.91 13.01 -11.27
N SER A 141 12.61 12.34 -12.19
CA SER A 141 13.51 13.01 -13.14
C SER A 141 12.78 13.80 -14.23
N ASN A 142 11.50 13.51 -14.47
CA ASN A 142 10.68 14.21 -15.45
C ASN A 142 9.53 14.98 -14.77
N PRO A 143 9.58 16.32 -14.73
CA PRO A 143 8.55 17.12 -14.06
C PRO A 143 7.15 16.99 -14.68
N ASN A 144 7.05 16.56 -15.93
CA ASN A 144 5.76 16.33 -16.60
C ASN A 144 5.21 14.91 -16.35
N PHE A 145 6.04 13.99 -15.85
CA PHE A 145 5.70 12.57 -15.69
C PHE A 145 6.27 12.01 -14.39
N ILE A 146 5.90 12.63 -13.27
CA ILE A 146 6.31 12.20 -11.93
C ILE A 146 5.67 10.86 -11.59
N ILE A 147 6.50 9.91 -11.16
CA ILE A 147 6.07 8.61 -10.62
C ILE A 147 6.48 8.55 -9.16
N ASP A 148 5.51 8.73 -8.27
CA ASP A 148 5.69 8.65 -6.83
C ASP A 148 4.52 7.89 -6.20
N TRP A 149 4.86 6.80 -5.51
CA TRP A 149 3.93 5.94 -4.76
C TRP A 149 4.36 5.85 -3.29
N THR A 150 5.14 6.82 -2.81
CA THR A 150 5.46 6.94 -1.40
C THR A 150 4.19 7.32 -0.62
N HIS A 151 4.09 6.81 0.60
CA HIS A 151 2.99 7.02 1.53
C HIS A 151 3.56 7.37 2.90
#